data_AF-A0A951VEB2-F1
#
_entry.id   AF-A0A951VEB2-F1
#
_cell.length_a   1.000
_cell.length_b   1.000
_cell.length_c   1.000
_cell.angle_alpha   90.00
_cell.angle_beta   90.00
_cell.angle_gamma   90.00
#
_symmetry.space_group_name_H-M   'P 1'
#
loop_
_entity.id
_entity.type
_entity.pdbx_description
1 polymer ?
#
loop_
_entity_poly.entity_id
_entity_poly.type
_entity_poly.pdbx_seq_one_letter_code
_entity_poly.pdbx_strand_id
1 'polypeptide(L)'
;MNAVQIQRILFEIHSERKRQFQKWGDQNKSLPEFVSILTEEVGEVAKEANKFHNREPYDSGHKPKYDYEHGQIERLKWYREELIQVAAVAVQMIENVESMIKKLEE
;
A
#
# COMPACT_ATOMS: atom_id res chain seq x y z
N MET A 1 -4.22 -19.55 -7.41
CA MET A 1 -3.01 -18.72 -7.46
C MET A 1 -1.82 -19.64 -7.66
N ASN A 2 -0.98 -19.41 -8.66
CA ASN A 2 0.22 -20.22 -8.85
C ASN A 2 1.41 -19.63 -8.07
N ALA A 3 2.44 -20.44 -7.82
CA ALA A 3 3.64 -20.03 -7.08
C ALA A 3 4.36 -18.80 -7.70
N VAL A 4 4.24 -18.64 -9.02
CA VAL A 4 4.81 -17.49 -9.75
C VAL A 4 4.09 -16.18 -9.42
N GLN A 5 2.76 -16.22 -9.27
CA GLN A 5 1.96 -15.04 -8.91
C GLN A 5 2.29 -14.53 -7.51
N ILE A 6 2.43 -15.41 -6.52
CA ILE A 6 2.75 -14.99 -5.15
C ILE A 6 4.16 -14.40 -5.05
N GLN A 7 5.15 -14.99 -5.73
CA GLN A 7 6.51 -14.45 -5.77
C GLN A 7 6.56 -13.05 -6.35
N ARG A 8 5.81 -12.79 -7.42
CA ARG A 8 5.69 -11.44 -7.99
C ARG A 8 5.09 -10.45 -7.00
N ILE A 9 4.02 -10.83 -6.30
CA ILE A 9 3.38 -9.96 -5.30
C ILE A 9 4.35 -9.62 -4.17
N LEU A 10 5.06 -10.61 -3.63
CA LEU A 10 6.06 -10.39 -2.57
C LEU A 10 7.21 -9.50 -3.04
N PHE A 11 7.63 -9.63 -4.30
CA PHE A 11 8.64 -8.75 -4.89
C PHE A 11 8.17 -7.29 -5.00
N GLU A 12 6.90 -7.08 -5.35
CA GLU A 12 6.31 -5.74 -5.41
C GLU A 12 6.19 -5.10 -4.02
N ILE A 13 5.78 -5.86 -3.00
CA ILE A 13 5.76 -5.40 -1.60
C ILE A 13 7.16 -4.99 -1.16
N HIS A 14 8.18 -5.80 -1.46
CA HIS A 14 9.58 -5.47 -1.16
C HIS A 14 10.05 -4.21 -1.88
N SER A 15 9.65 -4.04 -3.14
CA SER A 15 10.00 -2.87 -3.95
C SER A 15 9.36 -1.60 -3.39
N GLU A 16 8.10 -1.69 -2.97
CA GLU A 16 7.39 -0.58 -2.33
C GLU A 16 8.02 -0.21 -0.99
N ARG A 17 8.34 -1.20 -0.13
CA ARG A 17 9.05 -0.97 1.13
C ARG A 17 10.38 -0.23 0.92
N LYS A 18 11.15 -0.60 -0.12
CA LYS A 18 12.38 0.11 -0.51
C LYS A 18 12.11 1.54 -0.97
N ARG A 19 11.07 1.77 -1.77
CA ARG A 19 10.64 3.11 -2.21
C ARG A 19 10.31 4.00 -1.01
N GLN A 20 9.55 3.49 -0.05
CA GLN A 20 9.21 4.20 1.18
C GLN A 20 10.46 4.57 1.98
N PHE A 21 11.44 3.65 2.10
CA PHE A 21 12.73 3.96 2.74
C PHE A 21 13.50 5.06 2.00
N GLN A 22 13.56 5.01 0.67
CA GLN A 22 14.25 6.04 -0.12
C GLN A 22 13.59 7.41 0.02
N LYS A 23 12.25 7.44 0.10
CA LYS A 23 11.48 8.68 0.22
C LYS A 23 11.60 9.31 1.60
N TRP A 24 11.56 8.50 2.66
CA TRP A 24 11.39 8.99 4.02
C TRP A 24 12.62 8.79 4.92
N GLY A 25 13.59 7.98 4.50
CA GLY A 25 14.80 7.66 5.26
C GLY A 25 14.55 6.66 6.38
N ASP A 26 15.41 6.68 7.41
CA ASP A 26 15.27 5.83 8.60
C ASP A 26 13.97 6.16 9.35
N GLN A 27 13.13 5.14 9.55
CA GLN A 27 11.80 5.27 10.16
C GLN A 27 11.78 4.61 11.55
N ASN A 28 12.66 5.05 12.46
CA ASN A 28 12.54 4.74 13.89
C ASN A 28 11.32 5.47 14.47
N LYS A 29 10.13 4.95 14.20
CA LYS A 29 8.87 5.49 14.71
C LYS A 29 8.40 4.71 15.92
N SER A 30 7.70 5.41 16.80
CA SER A 30 6.98 4.79 17.89
C SER A 30 5.85 3.90 17.37
N LEU A 31 5.40 2.95 18.20
CA LEU A 31 4.28 2.06 17.84
C LEU A 31 2.99 2.85 17.45
N PRO A 32 2.57 3.91 18.18
CA PRO A 32 1.40 4.69 17.78
C PRO A 32 1.55 5.42 16.44
N GLU A 33 2.75 5.91 16.12
CA GLU A 33 3.02 6.54 14.82
C GLU A 33 2.90 5.52 13.68
N PHE A 34 3.45 4.33 13.85
CA PHE A 34 3.30 3.26 12.87
C PHE A 34 1.84 2.81 12.70
N VAL A 35 1.09 2.69 13.79
CA VAL A 35 -0.35 2.38 13.71
C VAL A 35 -1.10 3.48 12.96
N SER A 36 -0.73 4.75 13.16
CA SER A 36 -1.33 5.87 12.43
C SER A 36 -1.06 5.78 10.93
N ILE A 37 0.18 5.48 10.53
CA ILE A 37 0.56 5.30 9.12
C ILE A 37 -0.15 4.09 8.51
N LEU A 38 -0.17 2.95 9.21
CA LEU A 38 -0.89 1.77 8.73
C LEU A 38 -2.39 2.06 8.55
N THR A 39 -2.98 2.82 9.47
CA THR A 39 -4.40 3.22 9.40
C THR A 39 -4.66 4.16 8.22
N GLU A 40 -3.72 5.06 7.91
CA GLU A 40 -3.79 5.92 6.72
C GLU A 40 -3.86 5.09 5.43
N GLU A 41 -2.94 4.14 5.26
CA GLU A 41 -2.92 3.26 4.07
C GLU A 41 -4.18 2.39 3.98
N VAL A 42 -4.69 1.87 5.11
CA VAL A 42 -5.97 1.15 5.15
C VAL A 42 -7.14 2.07 4.76
N GLY A 43 -7.08 3.35 5.12
CA GLY A 43 -8.04 4.36 4.71
C GLY A 43 -8.07 4.56 3.19
N GLU A 44 -6.91 4.59 2.54
CA GLU A 44 -6.80 4.67 1.07
C GLU A 44 -7.32 3.40 0.39
N VAL A 45 -7.04 2.21 0.94
CA VAL A 45 -7.69 0.95 0.50
C VAL A 45 -9.21 1.06 0.56
N ALA A 46 -9.75 1.53 1.69
CA ALA A 46 -11.20 1.68 1.88
C ALA A 46 -11.81 2.70 0.90
N LYS A 47 -11.09 3.80 0.65
CA LYS A 47 -11.48 4.82 -0.32
C LYS A 47 -11.54 4.25 -1.73
N GLU A 48 -10.52 3.55 -2.22
CA GLU A 48 -10.56 2.97 -3.57
C GLU A 48 -11.59 1.84 -3.70
N ALA A 49 -11.83 1.06 -2.63
CA ALA A 49 -12.92 0.08 -2.59
C ALA A 49 -14.30 0.76 -2.77
N ASN A 50 -14.54 1.85 -2.04
CA ASN A 50 -15.79 2.62 -2.14
C ASN A 50 -15.96 3.23 -3.53
N LYS A 51 -14.91 3.85 -4.10
CA LYS A 51 -14.97 4.42 -5.46
C LYS A 51 -15.30 3.37 -6.51
N PHE A 52 -14.69 2.18 -6.41
CA PHE A 52 -15.00 1.06 -7.29
C PHE A 52 -16.44 0.58 -7.14
N HIS A 53 -16.91 0.40 -5.89
CA HIS A 53 -18.28 -0.03 -5.59
C HIS A 53 -19.33 0.96 -6.09
N ASN A 54 -19.12 2.25 -5.83
CA ASN A 54 -20.00 3.34 -6.21
C ASN A 54 -19.93 3.66 -7.71
N ARG A 55 -19.06 2.99 -8.47
CA ARG A 55 -18.88 3.20 -9.92
C ARG A 55 -18.57 4.67 -10.24
N GLU A 56 -17.77 5.30 -9.38
CA GLU A 56 -17.47 6.71 -9.49
C GLU A 56 -16.77 7.00 -10.82
N PRO A 57 -17.24 8.02 -11.58
CA PRO A 57 -16.66 8.33 -12.87
C PRO A 57 -15.15 8.59 -12.74
N TYR A 58 -14.40 8.07 -13.70
CA TYR A 58 -12.97 8.35 -13.81
C TYR A 58 -12.79 9.79 -14.29
N ASP A 59 -12.39 10.68 -13.39
CA ASP A 59 -12.07 12.07 -13.72
C ASP A 59 -10.55 12.22 -13.85
N SER A 60 -10.06 12.27 -15.09
CA SER A 60 -8.64 12.53 -15.39
C SER A 60 -8.34 14.00 -15.67
N GLY A 61 -9.27 14.92 -15.41
CA GLY A 61 -9.10 16.37 -15.57
C GLY A 61 -8.91 16.88 -17.02
N HIS A 62 -8.45 16.06 -17.97
CA HIS A 62 -8.05 16.52 -19.31
C HIS A 62 -8.18 15.50 -20.46
N LYS A 63 -9.06 14.50 -20.42
CA LYS A 63 -9.30 13.62 -21.61
C LYS A 63 -10.76 13.14 -21.73
N PRO A 64 -11.23 12.82 -22.95
CA PRO A 64 -12.58 12.31 -23.16
C PRO A 64 -12.77 11.05 -22.31
N LYS A 65 -13.99 10.87 -21.77
CA LYS A 65 -14.42 9.63 -21.09
C LYS A 65 -13.75 8.42 -21.74
N TYR A 66 -12.78 7.82 -21.06
CA TYR A 66 -12.49 6.41 -21.30
C TYR A 66 -13.83 5.67 -21.19
N ASP A 67 -14.02 4.60 -21.96
CA ASP A 67 -15.21 3.79 -21.74
C ASP A 67 -15.24 3.33 -20.27
N TYR A 68 -16.45 3.08 -19.79
CA TYR A 68 -16.71 2.78 -18.40
C TYR A 68 -15.87 1.59 -17.87
N GLU A 69 -15.59 0.61 -18.73
CA GLU A 69 -14.84 -0.60 -18.36
C GLU A 69 -13.36 -0.29 -18.09
N HIS A 70 -12.74 0.55 -18.93
CA HIS A 70 -11.36 1.00 -18.71
C HIS A 70 -11.23 1.79 -17.39
N GLY A 71 -12.21 2.63 -17.06
CA GLY A 71 -12.22 3.35 -15.78
C GLY A 71 -12.23 2.41 -14.57
N GLN A 72 -13.02 1.33 -14.62
CA GLN A 72 -13.08 0.35 -13.53
C GLN A 72 -11.81 -0.50 -13.41
N ILE A 73 -11.11 -0.78 -14.52
CA ILE A 73 -9.80 -1.47 -14.48
C ILE A 73 -8.77 -0.62 -13.74
N GLU A 74 -8.70 0.68 -14.03
CA GLU A 74 -7.77 1.58 -13.33
C GLU A 74 -8.08 1.69 -11.83
N ARG A 75 -9.36 1.72 -11.44
CA ARG A 75 -9.76 1.66 -10.02
C ARG A 75 -9.24 0.40 -9.32
N LEU A 76 -9.32 -0.76 -9.97
CA LEU A 76 -8.81 -2.01 -9.41
C LEU A 76 -7.26 -2.01 -9.32
N LYS A 77 -6.57 -1.33 -10.24
CA LYS A 77 -5.12 -1.14 -10.15
C LYS A 77 -4.74 -0.27 -8.95
N TRP A 78 -5.42 0.86 -8.74
CA TRP A 78 -5.18 1.71 -7.56
C TRP A 78 -5.49 0.97 -6.26
N TYR A 79 -6.64 0.31 -6.18
CA TYR A 79 -6.97 -0.53 -5.02
C TYR A 79 -5.88 -1.57 -4.72
N ARG A 80 -5.32 -2.21 -5.77
CA ARG A 80 -4.20 -3.15 -5.64
C ARG A 80 -2.92 -2.44 -5.18
N GLU A 81 -2.62 -1.25 -5.67
CA GLU A 81 -1.48 -0.44 -5.23
C GLU A 81 -1.59 -0.09 -3.74
N GLU A 82 -2.76 0.33 -3.27
CA GLU A 82 -2.98 0.62 -1.85
C GLU A 82 -2.82 -0.61 -0.96
N LEU A 83 -3.28 -1.79 -1.42
CA LEU A 83 -3.02 -3.05 -0.69
C LEU A 83 -1.52 -3.38 -0.60
N ILE A 84 -0.74 -3.07 -1.63
CA ILE A 84 0.72 -3.24 -1.61
C ILE A 84 1.36 -2.26 -0.62
N GLN A 85 0.87 -1.01 -0.55
CA GLN A 85 1.35 -0.02 0.42
C GLN A 85 1.06 -0.45 1.87
N VAL A 86 -0.16 -0.92 2.17
CA VAL A 86 -0.51 -1.50 3.48
C VAL A 86 0.45 -2.64 3.85
N ALA A 87 0.69 -3.58 2.92
CA ALA A 87 1.58 -4.70 3.17
C ALA A 87 3.04 -4.25 3.41
N ALA A 88 3.51 -3.25 2.65
CA ALA A 88 4.85 -2.70 2.83
C ALA A 88 5.02 -2.01 4.19
N VAL A 89 4.02 -1.26 4.65
CA VAL A 89 4.02 -0.65 5.99
C VAL A 89 3.99 -1.73 7.07
N ALA A 90 3.19 -2.78 6.92
CA ALA A 90 3.16 -3.89 7.87
C ALA A 90 4.53 -4.59 7.98
N VAL A 91 5.23 -4.81 6.87
CA VAL A 91 6.61 -5.33 6.87
C VAL A 91 7.55 -4.37 7.60
N GLN A 92 7.46 -3.07 7.32
CA GLN A 92 8.28 -2.06 8.01
C GLN A 92 8.05 -2.05 9.53
N MET A 93 6.80 -2.21 9.97
CA MET A 93 6.45 -2.29 11.38
C MET A 93 7.10 -3.51 12.05
N ILE A 94 7.12 -4.66 11.38
CA ILE A 94 7.77 -5.87 11.88
C ILE A 94 9.28 -5.62 12.05
N GLU A 95 9.95 -5.06 11.04
CA GLU A 95 11.38 -4.70 11.10
C GLU A 95 11.68 -3.80 12.32
N ASN A 96 10.81 -2.82 12.58
CA ASN A 96 10.95 -1.92 13.74
C ASN A 96 10.77 -2.66 15.06
N VAL A 97 9.78 -3.55 15.17
CA VAL A 97 9.56 -4.38 16.36
C VAL A 97 10.73 -5.32 16.61
N GLU A 98 11.28 -5.96 15.58
CA GLU A 98 12.49 -6.80 15.69
C GLU A 98 13.68 -5.98 16.21
N SER A 99 13.86 -4.74 15.73
CA SER A 99 14.89 -3.82 16.24
C SER A 99 14.66 -3.46 17.72
N MET A 100 13.42 -3.23 18.13
CA MET A 100 13.07 -2.94 19.52
C MET A 100 13.35 -4.13 20.45
N ILE A 101 12.99 -5.35 20.03
CA ILE A 101 13.26 -6.58 20.78
C ILE A 101 14.76 -6.73 21.01
N LYS A 102 15.56 -6.64 19.94
CA LYS A 102 17.02 -6.78 20.03
C LYS A 102 17.65 -5.80 21.03
N LYS A 103 17.20 -4.53 21.03
CA LYS A 103 17.70 -3.50 21.97
C LYS A 103 17.37 -3.79 23.44
N LEU A 104 16.36 -4.61 23.72
CA LEU A 104 15.97 -4.99 25.09
C LEU A 104 16.69 -6.27 25.56
N GLU A 105 17.21 -7.07 24.63
CA GLU A 105 17.99 -8.28 24.91
C GLU A 105 19.48 -7.98 25.15
N GLU A 106 19.96 -6.80 24.76
CA GLU A 106 21.32 -6.26 24.95
C GLU A 106 21.47 -5.49 26.27
#